data_AF-R7XFI8-F1
#
_entry.id   AF-R7XFI8-F1
#
_cell.length_a   1.000
_cell.length_b   1.000
_cell.length_c   1.000
_cell.angle_alpha   90.00
_cell.angle_beta   90.00
_cell.angle_gamma   90.00
#
_symmetry.space_group_name_H-M   'P 1'
#
loop_
_entity.id
_entity.type
_entity.pdbx_description
1 polymer ?
#
loop_
_entity_poly.entity_id
_entity_poly.type
_entity_poly.pdbx_seq_one_letter_code
_entity_poly.pdbx_strand_id
1 'polypeptide(L)' 'MEEHTASNQQPVLIANPEDCRESLNCISAGLDRVLVLLEVESECSDACFGIRCLVAMIKAKFDRTAGEICPVE' A
#
# COMPACT_ATOMS: atom_id res chain seq x y z
N MET A 1 45.25 19.40 -1.75
CA MET A 1 43.79 19.62 -1.80
C MET A 1 43.29 18.73 -2.90
N GLU A 2 42.96 17.48 -2.58
CA GLU A 2 42.48 16.50 -3.55
C GLU A 2 41.05 16.13 -3.16
N GLU A 3 40.18 16.25 -4.17
CA GLU A 3 38.75 16.40 -4.06
C GLU A 3 38.08 15.05 -3.83
N HIS A 4 37.32 14.95 -2.75
CA HIS A 4 36.41 13.83 -2.49
C HIS A 4 35.34 13.77 -3.56
N THR A 5 35.30 12.71 -4.35
CA THR A 5 34.08 12.26 -5.04
C THR A 5 33.76 10.83 -4.61
N ALA A 6 33.27 10.70 -3.37
CA ALA A 6 32.58 9.51 -2.93
C ALA A 6 31.25 9.43 -3.69
N SER A 7 31.27 8.73 -4.83
CA SER A 7 30.05 8.33 -5.54
C SER A 7 29.33 7.31 -4.67
N ASN A 8 28.45 7.80 -3.80
CA ASN A 8 27.61 6.98 -2.95
C ASN A 8 26.47 6.41 -3.81
N GLN A 9 26.81 5.44 -4.67
CA GLN A 9 25.83 4.65 -5.39
C GLN A 9 25.12 3.76 -4.37
N GLN A 10 24.07 4.32 -3.79
CA GLN A 10 23.10 3.58 -3.01
C GLN A 10 22.55 2.49 -3.96
N PRO A 11 22.64 1.19 -3.63
CA PRO A 11 22.08 0.16 -4.47
C PRO A 11 20.57 0.38 -4.47
N VAL A 12 20.06 0.91 -5.57
CA VAL A 12 18.65 0.84 -5.89
C VAL A 12 18.38 -0.66 -5.99
N LEU A 13 17.87 -1.24 -4.90
CA LEU A 13 17.33 -2.59 -4.89
C LEU A 13 16.25 -2.59 -5.96
N ILE A 14 16.58 -3.11 -7.14
CA ILE A 14 15.62 -3.35 -8.21
C ILE A 14 14.67 -4.40 -7.62
N ALA A 15 13.55 -3.94 -7.09
CA ALA A 15 12.53 -4.81 -6.54
C ALA A 15 12.12 -5.79 -7.64
N ASN A 16 12.23 -7.09 -7.35
CA ASN A 16 11.71 -8.12 -8.23
C ASN A 16 10.21 -7.83 -8.46
N PRO A 17 9.73 -7.76 -9.72
CA PRO A 17 8.33 -7.47 -10.01
C PRO A 17 7.34 -8.40 -9.29
N GLU A 18 7.73 -9.66 -9.09
CA GLU A 18 6.94 -10.65 -8.34
C GLU A 18 6.83 -10.32 -6.85
N ASP A 19 7.96 -10.00 -6.20
CA ASP A 19 7.99 -9.60 -4.79
C ASP A 19 7.19 -8.30 -4.57
N CYS A 20 7.24 -7.38 -5.54
CA CYS A 20 6.44 -6.16 -5.54
C CYS A 20 4.94 -6.49 -5.61
N ARG A 21 4.54 -7.37 -6.55
CA ARG A 21 3.15 -7.81 -6.70
C ARG A 21 2.64 -8.55 -5.46
N GLU A 22 3.43 -9.44 -4.87
CA GLU A 22 3.08 -10.13 -3.63
C GLU A 22 2.90 -9.13 -2.48
N SER A 23 3.80 -8.15 -2.35
CA SER A 23 3.69 -7.11 -1.35
C SER A 23 2.41 -6.28 -1.53
N LEU A 24 2.07 -5.90 -2.77
CA LEU A 24 0.85 -5.16 -3.06
C LEU A 24 -0.40 -5.97 -2.72
N ASN A 25 -0.43 -7.25 -3.07
CA ASN A 25 -1.53 -8.17 -2.72
C ASN A 25 -1.68 -8.32 -1.20
N CYS A 26 -0.56 -8.46 -0.47
CA CYS A 26 -0.57 -8.54 0.99
C CYS A 26 -1.15 -7.27 1.62
N ILE A 27 -0.77 -6.09 1.12
CA ILE A 27 -1.30 -4.81 1.60
C ILE A 27 -2.80 -4.70 1.30
N SER A 28 -3.25 -5.05 0.09
CA SER A 28 -4.67 -5.03 -0.29
C SER A 28 -5.50 -5.93 0.63
N ALA A 29 -5.06 -7.17 0.85
CA ALA A 29 -5.72 -8.11 1.77
C ALA A 29 -5.73 -7.62 3.23
N GLY A 30 -4.65 -6.96 3.66
CA GLY A 30 -4.59 -6.31 4.97
C GLY A 30 -5.64 -5.21 5.12
N LEU A 31 -5.82 -4.38 4.09
CA LEU A 31 -6.86 -3.35 4.06
C LEU A 31 -8.28 -3.95 4.08
N ASP A 32 -8.51 -5.05 3.33
CA ASP A 32 -9.78 -5.78 3.41
C ASP A 32 -10.07 -6.26 4.84
N ARG A 33 -9.05 -6.78 5.53
CA ARG A 33 -9.23 -7.24 6.92
C ARG A 33 -9.55 -6.10 7.88
N VAL A 34 -8.90 -4.94 7.72
CA VAL A 34 -9.20 -3.74 8.51
C VAL A 34 -10.63 -3.27 8.25
N LEU A 35 -11.09 -3.29 7.00
CA LEU A 35 -12.48 -2.93 6.66
C LEU A 35 -13.50 -3.85 7.33
N VAL A 36 -13.24 -5.16 7.35
CA VAL A 36 -14.10 -6.13 8.05
C VAL A 36 -14.14 -5.86 9.54
N LEU A 37 -13.00 -5.57 10.17
CA LEU A 37 -12.97 -5.23 11.61
C LEU A 37 -13.76 -3.95 11.91
N LEU A 38 -13.68 -2.96 11.03
CA LEU A 38 -14.40 -1.70 11.17
C LEU A 38 -15.89 -1.81 10.85
N GLU A 39 -16.36 -2.91 10.25
CA GLU A 39 -17.78 -3.10 9.90
C GLU A 39 -18.67 -2.96 11.12
N VAL A 40 -18.44 -3.82 12.11
CA VAL A 40 -19.24 -3.87 13.34
C VAL A 40 -19.05 -2.59 14.15
N GLU A 41 -17.81 -2.10 14.28
CA GLU A 41 -17.50 -0.90 15.06
C GLU A 41 -18.10 0.38 14.44
N SER A 42 -18.25 0.42 13.12
CA SER A 42 -18.82 1.58 12.42
C SER A 42 -20.32 1.77 12.66
N GLU A 43 -21.04 0.70 13.01
CA GLU A 43 -22.46 0.79 13.34
C GLU A 43 -22.70 1.50 14.69
N CYS A 44 -21.70 1.47 15.57
CA CYS A 44 -21.81 1.97 16.93
C CYS A 44 -21.08 3.31 17.16
N SER A 45 -20.32 3.81 16.17
CA SER A 45 -19.46 4.99 16.33
C SER A 45 -19.24 5.73 15.02
N ASP A 46 -19.63 7.00 14.98
CA ASP A 46 -19.40 7.91 13.84
C ASP A 46 -17.90 8.05 13.51
N ALA A 47 -17.03 7.99 14.52
CA ALA A 47 -15.59 8.02 14.31
C ALA A 47 -15.12 6.74 13.58
N CYS A 48 -15.61 5.57 13.99
CA CYS A 48 -15.31 4.30 13.33
C CYS A 48 -15.88 4.25 11.91
N PHE A 49 -17.07 4.81 11.69
CA PHE A 49 -17.66 4.98 10.37
C PHE A 49 -16.78 5.86 9.47
N GLY A 50 -16.34 7.01 9.96
CA GLY A 50 -15.42 7.90 9.25
C GLY A 50 -14.11 7.21 8.87
N ILE A 51 -13.53 6.44 9.80
CA ILE A 51 -12.31 5.65 9.54
C ILE A 51 -12.59 4.57 8.48
N ARG A 52 -13.71 3.83 8.57
CA ARG A 52 -14.09 2.81 7.57
C ARG A 52 -14.19 3.43 6.18
N CYS A 53 -14.84 4.58 6.04
CA CYS A 53 -14.93 5.30 4.77
C CYS A 53 -13.54 5.73 4.24
N LEU A 54 -12.67 6.24 5.11
CA LEU A 54 -11.32 6.64 4.74
C LEU A 54 -10.48 5.45 4.26
N VAL A 55 -10.52 4.33 4.99
CA VAL A 55 -9.81 3.09 4.61
C VAL A 55 -10.33 2.55 3.29
N ALA A 56 -11.66 2.58 3.07
CA ALA A 56 -12.26 2.13 1.82
C ALA A 56 -11.79 2.97 0.62
N MET A 57 -11.73 4.30 0.79
CA MET A 57 -11.19 5.20 -0.23
C MET A 57 -9.70 4.92 -0.51
N ILE A 58 -8.90 4.72 0.54
CA ILE A 58 -7.47 4.40 0.41
C ILE A 58 -7.31 3.09 -0.36
N LYS A 59 -8.07 2.05 -0.01
CA LYS A 59 -8.03 0.76 -0.71
C LYS A 59 -8.38 0.90 -2.18
N ALA A 60 -9.47 1.59 -2.51
CA ALA A 60 -9.86 1.79 -3.90
C ALA A 60 -8.77 2.50 -4.74
N LYS A 61 -8.11 3.52 -4.15
CA LYS A 61 -6.98 4.19 -4.80
C LYS A 61 -5.76 3.27 -4.91
N PHE A 62 -5.47 2.52 -3.85
CA PHE A 62 -4.37 1.57 -3.81
C PHE A 62 -4.52 0.48 -4.86
N ASP A 63 -5.66 -0.21 -4.91
CA ASP A 63 -5.94 -1.28 -5.87
C ASP A 63 -5.87 -0.78 -7.32
N ARG A 64 -6.38 0.44 -7.57
CA ARG A 64 -6.27 1.10 -8.88
C ARG A 64 -4.80 1.33 -9.26
N THR A 65 -4.03 1.94 -8.36
CA THR A 65 -2.60 2.21 -8.61
C THR A 65 -1.78 0.93 -8.71
N ALA A 66 -2.09 -0.10 -7.92
CA ALA A 66 -1.46 -1.40 -8.00
C ALA A 66 -1.71 -2.07 -9.37
N GLY A 67 -2.93 -1.99 -9.89
CA GLY A 67 -3.25 -2.48 -11.24
C GLY A 67 -2.58 -1.70 -12.37
N GLU A 68 -2.32 -0.40 -12.17
CA GLU A 68 -1.57 0.44 -13.11
C GLU A 68 -0.06 0.11 -13.11
N ILE A 69 0.51 -0.22 -11.95
CA ILE A 69 1.95 -0.52 -11.77
C ILE A 69 2.26 -1.98 -12.11
N CYS A 70 1.38 -2.92 -11.75
CA CYS A 70 1.53 -4.36 -11.94
C CYS A 70 0.26 -4.91 -12.63
N PRO A 71 0.12 -4.73 -13.96
CA PRO A 71 -1.01 -5.26 -14.69
C PRO A 71 -1.04 -6.80 -14.61
N VAL A 72 -2.24 -7.37 -14.46
CA VAL A 72 -2.47 -8.81 -14.59
C VAL A 72 -2.51 -9.10 -16.09
N GLU A 73 -1.52 -9.83 -16.62
CA GLU A 73 -1.52 -10.35 -18.00
C GLU A 73 -2.67 -11.32 -18.27
#